data_AF-A0A846AUZ5-F1
#
_entry.id   AF-A0A846AUZ5-F1
#
_cell.length_a   1.000
_cell.length_b   1.000
_cell.length_c   1.000
_cell.angle_alpha   90.00
_cell.angle_beta   90.00
_cell.angle_gamma   90.00
#
_symmetry.space_group_name_H-M   'P 1'
#
loop_
_entity.id
_entity.type
_entity.pdbx_description
1 polymer ?
#
loop_
_entity_poly.entity_id
_entity_poly.type
_entity_poly.pdbx_seq_one_letter_code
_entity_poly.pdbx_strand_id
1 'polypeptide(L)' 'MIYPSILDRKYNQYQPFVKEVAKRVKEALLNFCDAKGYAFTSRIKTIESLAEKIETGRFEKWSDLDDLFACTIII' A
#
# COMPACT_ATOMS: atom_id res chain seq x y z
N MET A 1 1.82 18.36 3.96
CA MET A 1 1.66 18.55 2.51
C MET A 1 0.17 18.74 2.25
N ILE A 2 -0.22 19.74 1.46
CA ILE A 2 -1.64 19.99 1.14
C ILE A 2 -1.92 19.27 -0.18
N TYR A 3 -2.76 18.23 -0.17
CA TYR A 3 -3.20 17.54 -1.39
C TYR A 3 -4.68 17.85 -1.66
N PRO A 4 -5.14 17.73 -2.92
CA PRO A 4 -6.52 17.96 -3.29
C PRO A 4 -7.49 17.10 -2.46
N SER A 5 -8.63 17.67 -2.05
CA SER A 5 -9.66 16.96 -1.26
C SER A 5 -10.21 15.70 -1.94
N ILE A 6 -10.16 15.65 -3.27
CA ILE A 6 -10.53 14.46 -4.04
C ILE A 6 -9.57 13.28 -3.80
N LEU A 7 -8.28 13.54 -3.57
CA LEU A 7 -7.29 12.51 -3.26
C LEU A 7 -7.57 11.91 -1.90
N ASP A 8 -7.83 12.75 -0.90
CA ASP A 8 -8.19 12.32 0.45
C ASP A 8 -9.44 11.44 0.45
N ARG A 9 -10.51 11.92 -0.18
CA ARG A 9 -11.76 11.17 -0.29
C ARG A 9 -11.55 9.82 -0.97
N LYS A 10 -10.82 9.77 -2.08
CA LYS A 10 -10.55 8.53 -2.81
C LYS A 10 -9.71 7.58 -1.99
N TYR A 11 -8.60 8.05 -1.42
CA TYR A 11 -7.75 7.25 -0.53
C TYR A 11 -8.55 6.61 0.59
N ASN A 12 -9.39 7.40 1.28
CA ASN A 12 -10.26 6.92 2.36
C ASN A 12 -11.33 5.92 1.89
N GLN A 13 -11.83 6.05 0.66
CA GLN A 13 -12.72 5.05 0.07
C GLN A 13 -12.03 3.70 -0.18
N TYR A 14 -10.76 3.70 -0.57
CA TYR A 14 -10.00 2.46 -0.83
C TYR A 14 -9.45 1.81 0.45
N GLN A 15 -9.26 2.57 1.53
CA GLN A 15 -8.67 2.09 2.78
C GLN A 15 -9.24 0.76 3.32
N PRO A 16 -10.57 0.54 3.41
CA PRO A 16 -11.12 -0.71 3.91
C PRO A 16 -10.70 -1.92 3.07
N PHE A 17 -10.70 -1.77 1.75
CA PHE A 17 -10.33 -2.84 0.81
C PHE A 17 -8.83 -3.14 0.89
N VAL A 18 -7.98 -2.11 0.97
CA VAL A 18 -6.53 -2.28 1.11
C VAL A 18 -6.18 -2.95 2.43
N LYS A 19 -6.89 -2.62 3.53
CA LYS A 19 -6.71 -3.30 4.82
C LYS A 19 -7.02 -4.78 4.77
N GLU A 20 -8.11 -5.15 4.09
CA GLU A 20 -8.48 -6.56 3.91
C GLU A 20 -7.44 -7.32 3.07
N VAL A 21 -6.97 -6.72 1.97
CA VAL A 21 -5.89 -7.29 1.15
C VAL A 21 -4.61 -7.45 1.97
N ALA A 22 -4.20 -6.41 2.70
CA ALA A 22 -3.02 -6.42 3.55
C ALA A 22 -3.07 -7.53 4.61
N LYS A 23 -4.25 -7.74 5.22
CA LYS A 23 -4.48 -8.82 6.17
C LYS A 23 -4.25 -10.19 5.53
N ARG A 24 -4.89 -10.46 4.39
CA ARG A 24 -4.77 -11.75 3.68
C ARG A 24 -3.35 -12.03 3.23
N VAL A 25 -2.66 -11.03 2.69
CA VAL A 25 -1.26 -11.17 2.25
C VAL A 25 -0.36 -11.44 3.46
N LYS A 26 -0.56 -10.73 4.57
CA LYS A 26 0.21 -10.95 5.81
C LYS A 26 0.01 -12.36 6.36
N GLU A 27 -1.23 -12.85 6.43
CA GLU A 27 -1.54 -14.21 6.90
C GLU A 27 -0.86 -15.28 6.02
N ALA A 28 -0.88 -15.11 4.70
CA ALA A 28 -0.23 -16.05 3.78
C ALA A 28 1.31 -16.01 3.88
N LEU A 29 1.90 -14.81 3.89
CA LEU A 29 3.35 -14.65 3.81
C LEU A 29 4.06 -14.87 5.15
N LEU A 30 3.42 -14.56 6.29
CA LEU A 30 4.01 -14.86 7.60
C LEU A 30 4.26 -16.36 7.76
N ASN A 31 3.27 -17.19 7.45
CA ASN A 31 3.42 -18.65 7.54
C ASN A 31 4.56 -19.16 6.65
N PHE A 32 4.68 -18.61 5.43
CA PHE A 32 5.78 -18.96 4.53
C PHE A 32 7.15 -18.52 5.08
N CYS A 33 7.25 -17.30 5.59
CA CYS A 33 8.49 -16.73 6.11
C CYS A 33 8.93 -17.46 7.39
N ASP A 34 8.01 -17.73 8.31
CA ASP A 34 8.29 -18.46 9.56
C ASP A 34 8.84 -19.86 9.27
N ALA A 35 8.27 -20.57 8.29
CA ALA A 35 8.76 -21.89 7.87
C ALA A 35 10.17 -21.86 7.25
N LYS A 36 10.63 -20.69 6.80
CA LYS A 36 11.94 -20.49 6.16
C LYS A 36 12.94 -19.73 7.03
N GLY A 37 12.52 -19.19 8.18
CA GLY A 37 13.34 -18.32 9.02
C GLY A 37 13.55 -16.91 8.45
N TYR A 38 12.68 -16.46 7.54
CA TYR A 38 12.76 -15.13 6.92
C TYR A 38 12.03 -14.08 7.76
N ALA A 39 12.52 -12.83 7.72
CA ALA A 39 11.80 -11.72 8.34
C ALA A 39 10.80 -11.09 7.36
N PHE A 40 9.56 -10.87 7.81
CA PHE A 40 8.50 -10.23 7.02
C PHE A 40 8.10 -8.89 7.62
N THR A 41 8.01 -7.86 6.78
CA THR A 41 7.41 -6.57 7.15
C THR A 41 6.47 -6.07 6.06
N SER A 42 5.45 -5.32 6.43
CA SER A 42 4.49 -4.74 5.49
C SER A 42 3.92 -3.43 5.99
N ARG A 43 3.44 -2.60 5.06
CA ARG A 43 2.80 -1.32 5.34
C ARG A 43 1.77 -0.97 4.28
N ILE A 44 0.74 -0.25 4.70
CA ILE A 44 -0.15 0.49 3.79
C ILE A 44 0.52 1.85 3.57
N LYS A 45 0.68 2.26 2.31
CA LYS A 45 1.31 3.54 1.98
C LYS A 45 0.39 4.67 2.41
N THR A 46 0.99 5.73 2.95
CA THR A 46 0.24 6.90 3.36
C THR A 46 -0.18 7.73 2.15
N ILE A 47 -1.17 8.58 2.35
CA ILE A 47 -1.65 9.50 1.32
C ILE A 47 -0.57 10.50 0.89
N GLU A 48 0.36 10.88 1.78
CA GLU A 48 1.48 11.76 1.42
C GLU A 48 2.40 11.09 0.39
N SER A 49 2.74 9.81 0.61
CA SER A 49 3.56 9.03 -0.34
C SER A 49 2.83 8.81 -1.67
N LEU A 50 1.49 8.79 -1.65
CA LEU A 50 0.67 8.73 -2.85
C LEU A 50 0.73 10.06 -3.61
N ALA A 51 0.54 11.17 -2.90
CA ALA A 51 0.50 12.50 -3.46
C ALA A 51 1.84 12.87 -4.13
N GLU A 52 2.96 12.56 -3.48
CA GLU A 52 4.31 12.76 -4.05
C GLU A 52 4.47 12.07 -5.42
N LYS A 53 3.92 10.86 -5.57
CA LYS A 53 4.03 10.11 -6.84
C LYS A 53 3.12 10.68 -7.93
N ILE A 54 1.98 11.23 -7.57
CA ILE A 54 1.10 11.92 -8.52
C ILE A 54 1.78 13.21 -9.00
N GLU A 55 2.32 14.00 -8.07
CA GLU A 55 2.99 15.27 -8.38
C GLU A 55 4.24 15.09 -9.24
N THR A 56 5.01 14.02 -9.00
CA THR A 56 6.19 13.68 -9.81
C THR A 56 5.85 13.07 -11.16
N GLY A 57 4.56 12.93 -11.51
CA GLY A 57 4.10 12.39 -12.79
C GLY A 57 4.27 10.89 -12.93
N ARG A 58 4.50 10.16 -11.82
CA ARG A 58 4.68 8.70 -11.83
C ARG A 58 3.38 7.95 -12.15
N PHE A 59 2.23 8.59 -11.99
CA PHE A 59 0.92 8.04 -12.36
C PHE A 59 0.16 9.03 -13.23
N GLU A 60 -0.29 8.59 -14.40
CA GLU A 60 -1.09 9.42 -15.31
C GLU A 60 -2.57 9.46 -14.89
N LYS A 61 -3.10 8.39 -14.31
CA LYS A 61 -4.51 8.28 -13.90
C LYS A 61 -4.65 7.64 -12.52
N TRP A 62 -5.75 7.97 -11.83
CA TRP A 62 -6.09 7.35 -10.53
C TRP A 62 -6.27 5.83 -10.66
N SER A 63 -6.78 5.33 -11.79
CA SER A 63 -6.92 3.89 -12.05
C SER A 63 -5.61 3.12 -11.95
N ASP A 64 -4.49 3.81 -12.12
CA ASP A 64 -3.14 3.22 -12.14
C ASP A 64 -2.56 3.15 -10.71
N LEU A 65 -3.30 3.64 -9.70
CA LEU A 65 -2.92 3.56 -8.29
C LEU A 65 -3.30 2.19 -7.70
N ASP A 66 -2.54 1.17 -8.10
CA ASP A 66 -2.48 -0.14 -7.43
C ASP A 66 -1.45 -0.16 -6.28
N ASP A 67 -0.73 0.94 -6.07
CA ASP A 67 0.46 1.05 -5.23
C ASP A 67 0.17 1.43 -3.76
N LEU A 68 -0.96 0.97 -3.19
CA LEU A 68 -1.39 1.34 -1.82
C LEU A 68 -0.88 0.40 -0.73
N PHE A 69 -0.43 -0.80 -1.06
CA PHE A 69 0.15 -1.76 -0.12
C PHE A 69 1.55 -2.17 -0.55
N ALA A 70 2.45 -2.36 0.40
CA ALA A 70 3.78 -2.90 0.16
C ALA A 70 4.18 -3.88 1.25
N CYS A 71 4.92 -4.92 0.86
CA CYS A 71 5.55 -5.85 1.78
C CYS A 71 7.01 -6.13 1.39
N THR A 72 7.78 -6.63 2.34
CA THR A 72 9.20 -6.93 2.18
C THR A 72 9.50 -8.22 2.94
N ILE A 73 10.21 -9.12 2.26
CA ILE A 73 10.74 -10.37 2.81
C ILE A 73 12.25 -10.23 2.82
N ILE A 74 12.87 -10.51 3.96
CA ILE A 74 14.33 -10.48 4.14
C ILE A 74 14.79 -11.94 4.27
N ILE A 75 15.64 -12.37 3.33
CA ILE A 75 16.15 -13.74 3.15
C ILE A 75 17.57 -13.83 3.67
#